data_AF-A0A1C2AUT3-F1
#
_entry.id   AF-A0A1C2AUT3-F1
#
_cell.length_a   1.000
_cell.length_b   1.000
_cell.length_c   1.000
_cell.angle_alpha   90.00
_cell.angle_beta   90.00
_cell.angle_gamma   90.00
#
_symmetry.space_group_name_H-M   'P 1'
#
loop_
_entity.id
_entity.type
_entity.pdbx_description
1 polymer ?
#
loop_
_entity_poly.entity_id
_entity_poly.type
_entity_poly.pdbx_seq_one_letter_code
_entity_poly.pdbx_strand_id
1 'polypeptide(L)'
;DEDSSFNIPVDRTINDLREIIEKNYSDILKIDFSKNENNKKFWFISKNKEEPRIGDRFEDNGSELEQPTAIARDIKKLYETIFTLKNSLKIGNFLVQNNDLRHIVRRVFITEKYPYSEIQDNTIGSKLVPIDMLRLKLSFFGAVKFDPKSDKWLRICMFQGAPLPNELNSFNQYWIYN
;
A
#
# COMPACT_ATOMS: atom_id res chain seq x y z
N ASP A 1 7.69 -0.55 21.67
CA ASP A 1 8.31 -1.24 20.53
C ASP A 1 7.29 -1.66 19.51
N GLU A 2 7.53 -1.35 18.24
CA GLU A 2 6.70 -1.83 17.12
C GLU A 2 6.65 -3.37 17.07
N ASP A 3 7.73 -4.03 17.48
CA ASP A 3 7.86 -5.50 17.43
C ASP A 3 6.83 -6.24 18.29
N SER A 4 6.32 -5.63 19.37
CA SER A 4 5.29 -6.26 20.19
C SER A 4 3.91 -6.29 19.50
N SER A 5 3.67 -5.41 18.54
CA SER A 5 2.34 -5.20 17.95
C SER A 5 2.16 -5.85 16.57
N PHE A 6 3.26 -6.22 15.91
CA PHE A 6 3.26 -6.60 14.49
C PHE A 6 3.81 -8.02 14.20
N ASN A 7 3.84 -8.90 15.21
CA ASN A 7 4.19 -10.30 15.01
C ASN A 7 3.15 -11.04 14.17
N ILE A 8 3.61 -11.99 13.36
CA ILE A 8 2.72 -12.88 12.59
C ILE A 8 2.15 -13.93 13.56
N PRO A 9 0.82 -14.08 13.66
CA PRO A 9 0.21 -15.11 14.50
C PRO A 9 0.34 -16.49 13.83
N VAL A 10 1.47 -17.15 14.06
CA VAL A 10 1.85 -18.43 13.41
C VAL A 10 0.91 -19.59 13.70
N ASP A 11 0.12 -19.49 14.78
CA ASP A 11 -0.89 -20.43 15.25
C ASP A 11 -2.25 -20.24 14.59
N ARG A 12 -2.50 -19.11 13.92
CA ARG A 12 -3.68 -18.94 13.05
C ARG A 12 -3.56 -19.85 11.83
N THR A 13 -4.67 -20.05 11.16
CA THR A 13 -4.81 -21.00 10.06
C THR A 13 -4.81 -20.32 8.70
N ILE A 14 -4.65 -21.10 7.63
CA ILE A 14 -4.85 -20.60 6.27
C ILE A 14 -6.28 -20.10 6.06
N ASN A 15 -7.28 -20.69 6.71
CA ASN A 15 -8.65 -20.18 6.64
C ASN A 15 -8.77 -18.75 7.16
N ASP A 16 -8.17 -18.48 8.33
CA ASP A 16 -8.12 -17.14 8.91
C ASP A 16 -7.49 -16.14 7.94
N LEU A 17 -6.34 -16.51 7.36
CA LEU A 17 -5.62 -15.66 6.42
C LEU A 17 -6.48 -15.35 5.19
N ARG A 18 -7.19 -16.36 4.65
CA ARG A 18 -8.06 -16.21 3.48
C ARG A 18 -9.23 -15.28 3.77
N GLU A 19 -9.91 -15.44 4.90
CA GLU A 19 -11.05 -14.60 5.31
C GLU A 19 -10.62 -13.13 5.47
N ILE A 20 -9.45 -12.86 6.06
CA ILE A 20 -8.92 -11.50 6.19
C ILE A 20 -8.64 -10.91 4.80
N ILE A 21 -8.06 -11.69 3.87
CA ILE A 21 -7.77 -11.22 2.51
C ILE A 21 -9.07 -10.91 1.76
N GLU A 22 -10.03 -11.84 1.76
CA GLU A 22 -11.32 -11.66 1.08
C GLU A 22 -12.09 -10.46 1.63
N LYS A 23 -12.06 -10.24 2.94
CA LYS A 23 -12.71 -9.10 3.59
C LYS A 23 -12.05 -7.78 3.25
N ASN A 24 -10.73 -7.67 3.42
CA ASN A 24 -10.03 -6.38 3.40
C ASN A 24 -9.43 -6.03 2.03
N TYR A 25 -9.31 -6.99 1.11
CA TYR A 25 -8.69 -6.78 -0.21
C TYR A 25 -9.60 -7.22 -1.35
N SER A 26 -10.92 -7.25 -1.14
CA SER A 26 -11.90 -7.72 -2.13
C SER A 26 -11.77 -7.05 -3.50
N ASP A 27 -11.44 -5.76 -3.56
CA ASP A 27 -11.23 -5.04 -4.82
C ASP A 27 -9.90 -5.39 -5.50
N ILE A 28 -8.83 -5.60 -4.72
CA ILE A 28 -7.54 -6.07 -5.22
C ILE A 28 -7.67 -7.47 -5.83
N LEU A 29 -8.47 -8.36 -5.23
CA LEU A 29 -8.66 -9.71 -5.74
C LEU A 29 -9.33 -9.75 -7.13
N LYS A 30 -10.02 -8.68 -7.54
CA LYS A 30 -10.65 -8.57 -8.86
C LYS A 30 -9.65 -8.22 -9.98
N ILE A 31 -8.44 -7.79 -9.62
CA ILE A 31 -7.41 -7.36 -10.58
C ILE A 31 -6.74 -8.60 -11.18
N ASP A 32 -6.66 -8.61 -12.51
CA ASP A 32 -6.01 -9.69 -13.27
C ASP A 32 -4.55 -9.33 -13.57
N PHE A 33 -3.64 -9.79 -12.71
CA PHE A 33 -2.20 -9.57 -12.87
C PHE A 33 -1.55 -10.52 -13.90
N SER A 34 -2.30 -11.33 -14.65
CA SER A 34 -1.77 -11.97 -15.86
C SER A 34 -1.65 -10.99 -17.03
N LYS A 35 -2.38 -9.87 -16.96
CA LYS A 35 -2.39 -8.86 -18.01
C LYS A 35 -1.26 -7.85 -17.82
N ASN A 36 -0.60 -7.51 -18.94
CA ASN A 36 0.51 -6.56 -18.95
C ASN A 36 0.09 -5.19 -18.42
N GLU A 37 -1.11 -4.71 -18.73
CA GLU A 37 -1.57 -3.41 -18.23
C GLU A 37 -1.62 -3.32 -16.69
N ASN A 38 -1.79 -4.43 -15.98
CA ASN A 38 -1.83 -4.45 -14.52
C ASN A 38 -0.44 -4.60 -13.88
N ASN A 39 0.60 -4.85 -14.67
CA ASN A 39 2.00 -4.97 -14.24
C ASN A 39 2.96 -4.03 -15.02
N LYS A 40 2.40 -3.01 -15.68
CA LYS A 40 3.12 -2.18 -16.64
C LYS A 40 4.22 -1.34 -15.99
N LYS A 41 4.03 -0.88 -14.76
CA LYS A 41 4.99 -0.01 -14.07
C LYS A 41 5.81 -0.77 -13.04
N PHE A 42 6.91 -0.17 -12.63
CA PHE A 42 7.68 -0.62 -11.46
C PHE A 42 8.32 0.60 -10.79
N TRP A 43 8.39 0.59 -9.47
CA TRP A 43 9.03 1.64 -8.70
C TRP A 43 10.47 1.27 -8.39
N PHE A 44 11.40 2.22 -8.51
CA PHE A 44 12.80 2.03 -8.17
C PHE A 44 13.37 3.30 -7.52
N ILE A 45 14.51 3.19 -6.84
CA ILE A 45 15.21 4.35 -6.26
C ILE A 45 16.35 4.75 -7.19
N SER A 46 16.39 6.02 -7.60
CA SER A 46 17.49 6.51 -8.41
C SER A 46 18.77 6.61 -7.58
N LYS A 47 19.87 5.98 -8.03
CA LYS A 47 21.16 6.07 -7.33
C LYS A 47 21.69 7.50 -7.18
N ASN A 48 21.47 8.36 -8.16
CA ASN A 48 22.05 9.70 -8.18
C ASN A 48 21.25 10.73 -7.37
N LYS A 49 19.94 10.50 -7.22
CA LYS A 49 19.01 11.46 -6.60
C LYS A 49 18.35 10.93 -5.33
N GLU A 50 18.46 9.63 -5.06
CA GLU A 50 17.81 8.92 -3.95
C GLU A 50 16.29 9.13 -3.89
N GLU A 51 15.69 9.48 -5.03
CA GLU A 51 14.26 9.70 -5.18
C GLU A 51 13.58 8.47 -5.79
N PRO A 52 12.32 8.18 -5.39
CA PRO A 52 11.51 7.17 -6.06
C PRO A 52 11.23 7.59 -7.51
N ARG A 53 11.38 6.63 -8.42
CA ARG A 53 11.14 6.76 -9.85
C ARG A 53 10.22 5.63 -10.30
N ILE A 54 9.62 5.82 -11.46
CA ILE A 54 8.74 4.85 -12.10
C ILE A 54 9.29 4.56 -13.49
N GLY A 55 9.47 3.30 -13.81
CA GLY A 55 9.78 2.81 -15.15
C GLY A 55 8.61 2.03 -15.74
N ASP A 56 8.69 1.77 -17.03
CA ASP A 56 7.81 0.85 -17.76
C ASP A 56 8.47 -0.50 -17.92
N ARG A 57 7.88 -1.56 -17.37
CA ARG A 57 8.48 -2.91 -17.34
C ARG A 57 8.69 -3.49 -18.76
N PHE A 58 7.92 -3.03 -19.74
CA PHE A 58 7.95 -3.58 -21.09
C PHE A 58 8.73 -2.71 -22.08
N GLU A 59 9.18 -1.53 -21.67
CA GLU A 59 9.93 -0.58 -22.51
C GLU A 59 11.29 -0.22 -21.91
N ASP A 60 11.38 -0.14 -20.58
CA ASP A 60 12.59 0.24 -19.85
C ASP A 60 13.33 -0.97 -19.26
N ASN A 61 14.67 -0.89 -19.23
CA ASN A 61 15.49 -1.79 -18.42
C ASN A 61 15.41 -1.41 -16.92
N GLY A 62 15.69 -2.34 -16.01
CA GLY A 62 15.76 -2.05 -14.57
C GLY A 62 14.59 -2.57 -13.75
N SER A 63 13.67 -3.33 -14.33
CA SER A 63 12.53 -3.90 -13.59
C SER A 63 12.93 -4.88 -12.48
N GLU A 64 14.15 -5.42 -12.54
CA GLU A 64 14.80 -6.21 -11.51
C GLU A 64 15.16 -5.40 -10.25
N LEU A 65 15.19 -4.07 -10.34
CA LEU A 65 15.44 -3.14 -9.23
C LEU A 65 14.13 -2.66 -8.56
N GLU A 66 13.02 -3.30 -8.91
CA GLU A 66 11.70 -2.99 -8.37
C GLU A 66 11.71 -3.02 -6.82
N GLN A 67 11.20 -1.95 -6.23
CA GLN A 67 10.95 -1.86 -4.79
C GLN A 67 9.70 -2.69 -4.42
N PRO A 68 9.62 -3.21 -3.18
CA PRO A 68 8.49 -4.02 -2.72
C PRO A 68 7.24 -3.16 -2.41
N THR A 69 6.75 -2.43 -3.42
CA THR A 69 5.60 -1.53 -3.35
C THR A 69 4.39 -2.04 -4.13
N ALA A 70 4.51 -3.19 -4.81
CA ALA A 70 3.47 -3.82 -5.61
C ALA A 70 2.48 -4.63 -4.77
N ILE A 71 1.97 -4.05 -3.67
CA ILE A 71 1.19 -4.77 -2.65
C ILE A 71 -0.04 -5.45 -3.24
N ALA A 72 -0.75 -4.80 -4.17
CA ALA A 72 -1.91 -5.38 -4.83
C ALA A 72 -1.57 -6.70 -5.56
N ARG A 73 -0.45 -6.73 -6.30
CA ARG A 73 0.05 -7.92 -6.99
C ARG A 73 0.44 -9.00 -5.98
N ASP A 74 1.14 -8.61 -4.92
CA ASP A 74 1.69 -9.54 -3.95
C ASP A 74 0.57 -10.17 -3.08
N ILE A 75 -0.49 -9.40 -2.75
CA ILE A 75 -1.72 -9.93 -2.12
C ILE A 75 -2.42 -10.93 -3.03
N LYS A 76 -2.59 -10.60 -4.32
CA LYS A 76 -3.22 -11.50 -5.30
C LYS A 76 -2.44 -12.82 -5.40
N LYS A 77 -1.11 -12.73 -5.52
CA LYS A 77 -0.22 -13.91 -5.58
C LYS A 77 -0.31 -14.73 -4.30
N LEU A 78 -0.32 -14.09 -3.12
CA LEU A 78 -0.52 -14.79 -1.85
C LEU A 78 -1.86 -15.54 -1.84
N TYR A 79 -2.94 -14.85 -2.22
CA TYR A 79 -4.28 -15.43 -2.24
C TYR A 79 -4.35 -16.67 -3.15
N GLU A 80 -3.81 -16.59 -4.36
CA GLU A 80 -3.74 -17.71 -5.30
C GLU A 80 -2.91 -18.87 -4.74
N THR A 81 -1.79 -18.58 -4.08
CA THR A 81 -0.92 -19.58 -3.46
C THR A 81 -1.63 -20.34 -2.33
N ILE A 82 -2.43 -19.64 -1.52
CA ILE A 82 -3.14 -20.25 -0.39
C ILE A 82 -4.53 -20.79 -0.75
N PHE A 83 -5.03 -20.52 -1.96
CA PHE A 83 -6.41 -20.82 -2.35
C PHE A 83 -6.75 -22.30 -2.24
N THR A 84 -5.83 -23.17 -2.67
CA THR A 84 -6.01 -24.64 -2.66
C THR A 84 -5.48 -25.32 -1.40
N LEU A 85 -4.86 -24.57 -0.47
CA LEU A 85 -4.29 -25.13 0.74
C LEU A 85 -5.38 -25.48 1.77
N LYS A 86 -5.11 -26.53 2.55
CA LYS A 86 -6.01 -27.02 3.61
C LYS A 86 -6.29 -25.91 4.62
N ASN A 87 -7.57 -25.65 4.87
CA ASN A 87 -8.03 -24.62 5.82
C ASN A 87 -7.39 -24.70 7.21
N SER A 88 -7.12 -25.90 7.73
CA SER A 88 -6.52 -26.11 9.04
C SER A 88 -4.98 -26.03 9.08
N LEU A 89 -4.31 -25.85 7.94
CA LEU A 89 -2.86 -25.66 7.90
C LEU A 89 -2.50 -24.40 8.69
N LYS A 90 -1.49 -24.50 9.56
CA LYS A 90 -1.01 -23.38 10.38
C LYS A 90 -0.12 -22.46 9.56
N ILE A 91 -0.21 -21.16 9.83
CA ILE A 91 0.57 -20.13 9.13
C ILE A 91 2.06 -20.33 9.35
N GLY A 92 2.48 -20.76 10.55
CA GLY A 92 3.87 -21.12 10.82
C GLY A 92 4.38 -22.19 9.84
N ASN A 93 3.64 -23.28 9.66
CA ASN A 93 4.01 -24.37 8.76
C ASN A 93 4.05 -23.91 7.29
N PHE A 94 3.10 -23.08 6.89
CA PHE A 94 3.07 -22.48 5.56
C PHE A 94 4.32 -21.62 5.30
N LEU A 95 4.69 -20.76 6.24
CA LEU A 95 5.83 -19.83 6.10
C LEU A 95 7.19 -20.52 6.15
N VAL A 96 7.31 -21.70 6.76
CA VAL A 96 8.56 -22.50 6.67
C VAL A 96 8.89 -22.84 5.21
N GLN A 97 7.87 -23.13 4.38
CA GLN A 97 8.04 -23.48 2.97
C GLN A 97 7.93 -22.26 2.03
N ASN A 98 7.42 -21.12 2.51
CA ASN A 98 7.12 -19.92 1.72
C ASN A 98 7.64 -18.66 2.41
N ASN A 99 8.91 -18.65 2.80
CA ASN A 99 9.49 -17.54 3.56
C ASN A 99 9.52 -16.22 2.76
N ASP A 100 9.55 -16.29 1.43
CA ASP A 100 9.41 -15.13 0.53
C ASP A 100 8.07 -14.41 0.73
N LEU A 101 7.00 -15.12 1.10
CA LEU A 101 5.67 -14.56 1.37
C LEU A 101 5.49 -14.01 2.78
N ARG A 102 6.51 -14.10 3.65
CA ARG A 102 6.41 -13.66 5.06
C ARG A 102 6.02 -12.19 5.20
N HIS A 103 6.58 -11.33 4.37
CA HIS A 103 6.32 -9.89 4.42
C HIS A 103 4.85 -9.59 4.11
N ILE A 104 4.28 -10.22 3.08
CA ILE A 104 2.90 -9.96 2.66
C ILE A 104 1.89 -10.58 3.65
N VAL A 105 2.17 -11.76 4.21
CA VAL A 105 1.36 -12.33 5.29
C VAL A 105 1.33 -11.41 6.51
N ARG A 106 2.47 -10.81 6.90
CA ARG A 106 2.52 -9.82 7.99
C ARG A 106 1.60 -8.64 7.69
N ARG A 107 1.63 -8.09 6.48
CA ARG A 107 0.80 -6.93 6.08
C ARG A 107 -0.69 -7.22 6.14
N VAL A 108 -1.12 -8.43 5.77
CA VAL A 108 -2.52 -8.87 5.90
C VAL A 108 -2.98 -8.81 7.37
N PHE A 109 -2.18 -9.34 8.30
CA PHE A 109 -2.51 -9.29 9.73
C PHE A 109 -2.44 -7.89 10.34
N ILE A 110 -1.58 -7.01 9.82
CA ILE A 110 -1.57 -5.60 10.22
C ILE A 110 -2.88 -4.93 9.79
N THR A 111 -3.31 -5.17 8.55
CA THR A 111 -4.54 -4.59 8.00
C THR A 111 -5.80 -5.08 8.70
N GLU A 112 -5.81 -6.32 9.23
CA GLU A 112 -6.88 -6.83 10.11
C GLU A 112 -7.12 -5.91 11.31
N LYS A 113 -6.03 -5.37 11.89
CA LYS A 113 -6.09 -4.49 13.08
C LYS A 113 -6.20 -3.01 12.73
N TYR A 114 -5.63 -2.60 11.60
CA TYR A 114 -5.49 -1.20 11.18
C TYR A 114 -5.97 -1.03 9.74
N PRO A 115 -7.26 -0.74 9.49
CA PRO A 115 -7.83 -0.71 8.14
C PRO A 115 -7.16 0.27 7.16
N TYR A 116 -6.48 1.31 7.67
CA TYR A 116 -5.78 2.33 6.87
C TYR A 116 -4.25 2.19 6.90
N SER A 117 -3.70 1.04 7.33
CA SER A 117 -2.25 0.82 7.36
C SER A 117 -1.61 0.60 5.99
N GLU A 118 -2.41 0.51 4.93
CA GLU A 118 -1.97 0.09 3.60
C GLU A 118 -2.64 0.91 2.49
N ILE A 119 -1.88 1.16 1.41
CA ILE A 119 -2.46 1.69 0.17
C ILE A 119 -3.04 0.50 -0.62
N GLN A 120 -4.36 0.42 -0.69
CA GLN A 120 -5.07 -0.66 -1.39
C GLN A 120 -5.41 -0.27 -2.84
N ASP A 121 -4.38 -0.08 -3.66
CA ASP A 121 -4.54 0.21 -5.10
C ASP A 121 -3.43 -0.47 -5.92
N ASN A 122 -3.61 -0.59 -7.24
CA ASN A 122 -2.58 -1.09 -8.15
C ASN A 122 -1.56 0.01 -8.48
N THR A 123 -0.58 0.15 -7.59
CA THR A 123 0.54 1.09 -7.73
C THR A 123 1.51 0.76 -8.85
N ILE A 124 1.31 -0.34 -9.60
CA ILE A 124 2.13 -0.73 -10.74
C ILE A 124 1.33 -0.88 -12.05
N GLY A 125 0.05 -0.50 -12.03
CA GLY A 125 -0.82 -0.57 -13.21
C GLY A 125 -0.53 0.56 -14.21
N SER A 126 -0.97 0.37 -15.45
CA SER A 126 -0.89 1.37 -16.53
C SER A 126 -1.73 2.61 -16.24
N LYS A 127 -2.78 2.47 -15.41
CA LYS A 127 -3.68 3.54 -14.98
C LYS A 127 -3.18 4.31 -13.74
N LEU A 128 -2.00 3.96 -13.21
CA LEU A 128 -1.41 4.64 -12.07
C LEU A 128 -1.27 6.14 -12.35
N VAL A 129 -1.74 6.96 -11.41
CA VAL A 129 -1.54 8.41 -11.39
C VAL A 129 -0.62 8.75 -10.21
N PRO A 130 0.70 8.90 -10.41
CA PRO A 130 1.67 9.03 -9.32
C PRO A 130 1.42 10.22 -8.38
N ILE A 131 0.81 11.29 -8.91
CA ILE A 131 0.47 12.47 -8.12
C ILE A 131 -0.53 12.17 -7.00
N ASP A 132 -1.36 11.11 -7.11
CA ASP A 132 -2.32 10.76 -6.08
C ASP A 132 -1.64 10.22 -4.81
N MET A 133 -0.54 9.49 -4.94
CA MET A 133 0.29 9.11 -3.79
C MET A 133 0.91 10.33 -3.10
N LEU A 134 1.35 11.33 -3.89
CA LEU A 134 1.87 12.58 -3.34
C LEU A 134 0.77 13.37 -2.61
N ARG A 135 -0.44 13.43 -3.17
CA ARG A 135 -1.60 14.07 -2.52
C ARG A 135 -1.93 13.42 -1.18
N LEU A 136 -1.98 12.09 -1.14
CA LEU A 136 -2.18 11.32 0.09
C LEU A 136 -1.09 11.64 1.12
N LYS A 137 0.18 11.63 0.72
CA LYS A 137 1.28 11.98 1.64
C LYS A 137 1.14 13.40 2.19
N LEU A 138 0.81 14.37 1.34
CA LEU A 138 0.70 15.78 1.70
C LEU A 138 -0.52 16.08 2.58
N SER A 139 -1.60 15.30 2.50
CA SER A 139 -2.77 15.50 3.36
C SER A 139 -2.44 15.27 4.84
N PHE A 140 -1.49 14.37 5.15
CA PHE A 140 -0.97 14.20 6.51
C PHE A 140 -0.17 15.41 7.02
N PHE A 141 0.35 16.25 6.13
CA PHE A 141 1.14 17.43 6.45
C PHE A 141 0.32 18.73 6.46
N GLY A 142 -1.01 18.65 6.46
CA GLY A 142 -1.89 19.82 6.52
C GLY A 142 -2.07 20.54 5.17
N ALA A 143 -1.83 19.86 4.05
CA ALA A 143 -2.17 20.38 2.73
C ALA A 143 -3.68 20.24 2.44
N VAL A 144 -4.34 21.32 2.04
CA VAL A 144 -5.82 21.44 2.03
C VAL A 144 -6.46 21.93 0.72
N LYS A 145 -5.67 22.28 -0.30
CA LYS A 145 -6.19 22.62 -1.65
C LYS A 145 -5.31 22.07 -2.74
N PHE A 146 -5.70 20.95 -3.33
CA PHE A 146 -4.94 20.25 -4.35
C PHE A 146 -5.35 20.70 -5.75
N ASP A 147 -4.51 21.50 -6.40
CA ASP A 147 -4.71 22.02 -7.75
C ASP A 147 -3.63 21.39 -8.68
N PRO A 148 -3.93 20.25 -9.32
CA PRO A 148 -2.99 19.58 -10.21
C PRO A 148 -2.74 20.44 -11.44
N LYS A 149 -1.46 20.65 -11.76
CA LYS A 149 -1.02 21.38 -12.96
C LYS A 149 -0.51 20.45 -14.05
N SER A 150 -0.10 19.25 -13.67
CA SER A 150 0.20 18.12 -14.55
C SER A 150 0.21 16.84 -13.71
N ASP A 151 0.43 15.68 -14.34
CA ASP A 151 0.57 14.38 -13.65
C ASP A 151 1.78 14.30 -12.71
N LYS A 152 2.65 15.33 -12.71
CA LYS A 152 3.87 15.41 -11.89
C LYS A 152 3.98 16.70 -11.10
N TRP A 153 3.09 17.67 -11.30
CA TRP A 153 3.14 18.97 -10.63
C TRP A 153 1.82 19.30 -9.96
N LEU A 154 1.90 19.59 -8.66
CA LEU A 154 0.76 19.79 -7.78
C LEU A 154 0.95 21.11 -7.04
N ARG A 155 -0.01 22.03 -7.17
CA ARG A 155 -0.09 23.19 -6.30
C ARG A 155 -0.89 22.82 -5.06
N ILE A 156 -0.36 23.17 -3.89
CA ILE A 156 -1.04 23.00 -2.60
C ILE A 156 -1.15 24.32 -1.84
N CYS A 157 -2.10 24.38 -0.92
CA CYS A 157 -2.12 25.34 0.17
C CYS A 157 -1.97 24.56 1.49
N MET A 158 -1.07 25.00 2.38
CA MET A 158 -0.88 24.37 3.69
C MET A 158 -1.56 25.19 4.78
N PHE A 159 -2.16 24.51 5.75
CA PHE A 159 -2.73 25.09 6.97
C PHE A 159 -3.76 26.20 6.74
N GLN A 160 -4.45 26.20 5.60
CA GLN A 160 -5.55 27.14 5.39
C GLN A 160 -6.68 26.83 6.38
N GLY A 161 -7.08 27.83 7.15
CA GLY A 161 -8.09 27.68 8.21
C GLY A 161 -7.54 27.09 9.51
N ALA A 162 -6.23 26.82 9.60
CA ALA A 162 -5.63 26.35 10.84
C ALA A 162 -5.69 27.45 11.93
N PRO A 163 -5.87 27.06 13.21
CA PRO A 163 -5.88 28.01 14.31
C PRO A 163 -4.53 28.73 14.44
N LEU A 164 -4.60 30.02 14.74
CA LEU A 164 -3.46 30.83 15.13
C LEU A 164 -3.01 30.49 16.57
N PRO A 165 -1.79 30.85 16.99
CA PRO A 165 -1.28 30.51 18.31
C PRO A 165 -2.18 30.93 19.49
N ASN A 166 -2.87 32.06 19.37
CA ASN A 166 -3.82 32.56 20.38
C ASN A 166 -5.16 31.80 20.40
N GLU A 167 -5.47 31.03 19.35
CA GLU A 167 -6.69 30.23 19.20
C GLU A 167 -6.52 28.78 19.67
N LEU A 168 -5.28 28.36 19.98
CA LEU A 168 -4.97 26.97 20.38
C LEU A 168 -5.68 26.51 21.67
N ASN A 169 -6.15 27.44 22.50
CA ASN A 169 -6.92 27.12 23.71
C ASN A 169 -8.38 26.70 23.42
N SER A 170 -8.92 27.08 22.25
CA SER A 170 -10.30 26.78 21.87
C SER A 170 -10.45 26.85 20.36
N PHE A 171 -10.18 25.72 19.69
CA PHE A 171 -10.33 25.59 18.24
C PHE A 171 -11.06 24.31 17.86
N ASN A 172 -11.64 24.29 16.67
CA ASN A 172 -12.22 23.08 16.11
C ASN A 172 -11.09 22.20 15.54
N GLN A 173 -10.84 21.03 16.12
CA GLN A 173 -9.83 20.07 15.63
C GLN A 173 -10.08 19.58 14.19
N TYR A 174 -11.30 19.75 13.68
CA TYR A 174 -11.69 19.45 12.31
C TYR A 174 -11.62 20.68 11.38
N TRP A 175 -10.84 21.72 11.73
CA TRP A 175 -10.63 22.92 10.92
C TRP A 175 -10.23 22.62 9.47
N ILE A 176 -9.57 21.48 9.24
CA ILE A 176 -9.15 21.01 7.93
C ILE A 176 -10.33 20.62 7.00
N TYR A 177 -11.51 20.37 7.57
CA TYR A 177 -12.71 19.95 6.86
C TYR A 177 -13.79 21.04 6.75
N ASN A 178 -13.53 22.23 7.29
CA ASN A 178 -14.44 23.39 7.22
C ASN A 178 -14.01 24.35 6.11
#